data_AF-A0A941J245-F1
#
_entry.id   AF-A0A941J245-F1
#
_cell.length_a   1.000
_cell.length_b   1.000
_cell.length_c   1.000
_cell.angle_alpha   90.00
_cell.angle_beta   90.00
_cell.angle_gamma   90.00
#
_symmetry.space_group_name_H-M   'P 1'
#
loop_
_entity.id
_entity.type
_entity.pdbx_description
1 polymer ?
#
loop_
_entity_poly.entity_id
_entity_poly.type
_entity_poly.pdbx_seq_one_letter_code
_entity_poly.pdbx_strand_id
1 'polypeptide(L)'
;MAVFGTVLVVAAVVVLVRVMESWPHPPPAGTTSRAQAHAHMRQDALRYADVLATADRAGPLTQERLRTLPTPAGLAIGTATVTERGPSTVVTFSTHATYGSPDRRTGTTACYQATLPPDHTSPTVAEVPTTRCDTPPDGP
;
A
#
# COMPACT_ATOMS: atom_id res chain seq x y z
N MET A 1 -32.19 12.22 -53.29
CA MET A 1 -32.10 11.65 -51.92
C MET A 1 -30.68 11.14 -51.66
N ALA A 2 -29.67 12.03 -51.58
CA ALA A 2 -28.27 11.65 -51.33
C ALA A 2 -27.59 12.51 -50.25
N VAL A 3 -28.30 13.51 -49.72
CA VAL A 3 -27.76 14.51 -48.79
C VAL A 3 -27.97 14.10 -47.32
N PHE A 4 -29.02 13.34 -47.03
CA PHE A 4 -29.33 12.88 -45.67
C PHE A 4 -28.33 11.83 -45.14
N GLY A 5 -27.81 10.97 -46.00
CA GLY A 5 -26.85 9.93 -45.60
C GLY A 5 -25.48 10.52 -45.23
N THR A 6 -25.01 11.51 -45.98
CA THR A 6 -23.71 12.18 -45.73
C THR A 6 -23.73 12.99 -44.44
N VAL A 7 -24.84 13.68 -44.13
CA VAL A 7 -24.97 14.45 -42.88
C VAL A 7 -24.92 13.54 -41.65
N LEU A 8 -25.56 12.36 -41.70
CA LEU A 8 -25.52 11.38 -40.62
C LEU A 8 -24.11 10.81 -40.38
N VAL A 9 -23.37 10.54 -41.45
CA VAL A 9 -21.98 10.06 -41.34
C VAL A 9 -21.08 11.14 -40.72
N VAL A 10 -21.21 12.40 -41.16
CA VAL A 10 -20.44 13.52 -40.60
C VAL A 10 -20.77 13.72 -39.12
N ALA A 11 -22.04 13.66 -38.73
CA ALA A 11 -22.44 13.76 -37.33
C ALA A 11 -21.86 12.63 -36.47
N ALA A 12 -21.90 11.38 -36.96
CA ALA A 12 -21.33 10.23 -36.27
C ALA A 12 -19.81 10.36 -36.07
N VAL A 13 -19.09 10.84 -37.09
CA VAL A 13 -17.64 11.09 -37.01
C VAL A 13 -17.32 12.19 -35.99
N VAL A 14 -18.09 13.29 -35.99
CA VAL A 14 -17.89 14.39 -35.03
C VAL A 14 -18.14 13.92 -33.60
N VAL A 15 -19.19 13.12 -33.36
CA VAL A 15 -19.45 12.52 -32.04
C VAL A 15 -18.31 11.58 -31.64
N LEU A 16 -17.83 10.74 -32.55
CA LEU A 16 -16.72 9.82 -32.28
C LEU A 16 -15.42 10.57 -31.91
N VAL A 17 -15.10 11.66 -32.64
CA VAL A 17 -13.93 12.50 -32.34
C VAL A 17 -14.07 13.18 -30.99
N ARG A 18 -15.25 13.73 -30.67
CA ARG A 18 -15.51 14.32 -29.34
C ARG A 18 -15.43 13.31 -28.21
N VAL A 19 -15.87 12.08 -28.45
CA VAL A 19 -15.72 10.99 -27.49
C VAL A 19 -14.24 10.67 -27.32
N MET A 20 -13.45 10.51 -28.39
CA MET A 20 -12.01 10.25 -28.28
C MET A 20 -11.22 11.41 -27.64
N GLU A 21 -11.59 12.67 -27.88
CA GLU A 21 -11.00 13.84 -27.21
C GLU A 21 -11.32 13.89 -25.71
N SER A 22 -12.47 13.35 -25.30
CA SER A 22 -12.85 13.23 -23.89
C SER A 22 -12.15 12.07 -23.17
N TRP A 23 -11.33 11.27 -23.89
CA TRP A 23 -10.60 10.19 -23.24
C TRP A 23 -9.55 10.79 -22.32
N PRO A 24 -9.56 10.40 -21.03
CA PRO A 24 -8.53 10.84 -20.11
C PRO A 24 -7.19 10.39 -20.70
N HIS A 25 -6.31 11.37 -20.95
CA HIS A 25 -4.98 11.11 -21.46
C HIS A 25 -4.33 10.09 -20.52
N PRO A 26 -3.77 8.99 -21.04
CA PRO A 26 -3.08 8.04 -20.19
C PRO A 26 -1.99 8.81 -19.43
N PRO A 27 -1.84 8.56 -18.12
CA PRO A 27 -0.85 9.27 -17.34
C PRO A 27 0.53 9.06 -17.98
N PRO A 28 1.44 10.04 -17.85
CA PRO A 28 2.78 9.93 -18.41
C PRO A 28 3.41 8.59 -18.03
N ALA A 29 4.14 7.97 -18.96
CA ALA A 29 4.84 6.72 -18.69
C ALA A 29 5.69 6.86 -17.41
N GLY A 30 5.62 5.86 -16.52
CA GLY A 30 6.32 5.90 -15.23
C GLY A 30 5.59 6.66 -14.10
N THR A 31 4.36 7.13 -14.35
CA THR A 31 3.50 7.68 -13.30
C THR A 31 2.86 6.56 -12.50
N THR A 32 3.15 6.51 -11.21
CA THR A 32 2.50 5.58 -10.26
C THR A 32 1.28 6.27 -9.67
N SER A 33 0.11 5.65 -9.71
CA SER A 33 -1.08 6.21 -9.05
C SER A 33 -1.02 6.01 -7.53
N ARG A 34 -1.78 6.82 -6.77
CA ARG A 34 -1.92 6.63 -5.32
C ARG A 34 -2.44 5.23 -4.97
N ALA A 35 -3.40 4.73 -5.75
CA ALA A 35 -3.95 3.38 -5.55
C ALA A 35 -2.91 2.28 -5.82
N GLN A 36 -2.05 2.45 -6.85
CA GLN A 36 -0.96 1.52 -7.11
C GLN A 36 0.08 1.54 -5.99
N ALA A 37 0.49 2.72 -5.51
CA ALA A 37 1.40 2.84 -4.39
C ALA A 37 0.82 2.21 -3.12
N HIS A 38 -0.48 2.36 -2.88
CA HIS A 38 -1.18 1.75 -1.75
C HIS A 38 -1.30 0.22 -1.86
N ALA A 39 -1.54 -0.30 -3.07
CA ALA A 39 -1.49 -1.74 -3.33
C ALA A 39 -0.08 -2.31 -3.07
N HIS A 40 0.98 -1.59 -3.46
CA HIS A 40 2.36 -1.97 -3.15
C HIS A 40 2.63 -1.96 -1.64
N MET A 41 2.20 -0.92 -0.92
CA MET A 41 2.29 -0.86 0.54
C MET A 41 1.61 -2.05 1.21
N ARG A 42 0.42 -2.45 0.74
CA ARG A 42 -0.28 -3.63 1.25
C ARG A 42 0.49 -4.93 0.98
N GLN A 43 1.10 -5.08 -0.20
CA GLN A 43 1.95 -6.24 -0.50
C GLN A 43 3.18 -6.29 0.41
N ASP A 44 3.82 -5.14 0.65
CA ASP A 44 4.97 -5.03 1.54
C ASP A 44 4.59 -5.37 2.99
N ALA A 45 3.41 -4.93 3.44
CA ALA A 45 2.89 -5.26 4.76
C ALA A 45 2.64 -6.77 4.93
N LEU A 46 2.10 -7.44 3.92
CA LEU A 46 1.91 -8.90 3.95
C LEU A 46 3.26 -9.63 4.04
N ARG A 47 4.24 -9.24 3.22
CA ARG A 47 5.60 -9.83 3.28
C ARG A 47 6.27 -9.60 4.62
N TYR A 48 6.12 -8.41 5.20
CA TYR A 48 6.68 -8.13 6.52
C TYR A 48 5.99 -8.95 7.61
N ALA A 49 4.66 -9.14 7.52
CA ALA A 49 3.94 -10.02 8.44
C ALA A 49 4.42 -11.47 8.39
N ASP A 50 4.81 -11.99 7.21
CA ASP A 50 5.39 -13.33 7.08
C ASP A 50 6.77 -13.43 7.77
N VAL A 51 7.59 -12.37 7.69
CA VAL A 51 8.86 -12.29 8.41
C VAL A 51 8.63 -12.27 9.92
N LEU A 52 7.65 -11.49 10.38
CA LEU A 52 7.24 -11.45 11.78
C LEU A 52 6.77 -12.82 12.26
N ALA A 53 5.92 -13.51 11.50
CA ALA A 53 5.45 -14.86 11.82
C ALA A 53 6.61 -15.87 11.90
N THR A 54 7.58 -15.78 10.99
CA THR A 54 8.78 -16.63 11.00
C THR A 54 9.63 -16.37 12.23
N ALA A 55 9.81 -15.10 12.60
CA ALA A 55 10.55 -14.71 13.79
C ALA A 55 9.84 -15.16 15.08
N ASP A 56 8.51 -15.03 15.14
CA ASP A 56 7.68 -15.45 16.28
C ASP A 56 7.75 -16.97 16.51
N ARG A 57 7.79 -17.77 15.44
CA ARG A 57 8.05 -19.22 15.53
C ARG A 57 9.42 -19.57 16.10
N ALA A 58 10.43 -18.75 15.82
CA ALA A 58 11.79 -18.94 16.35
C ALA A 58 11.94 -18.42 17.79
N GLY A 59 10.89 -17.80 18.36
CA GLY A 59 10.85 -17.34 19.74
C GLY A 59 9.97 -16.09 19.89
N PRO A 60 9.77 -15.58 21.12
CA PRO A 60 8.90 -14.43 21.34
C PRO A 60 9.37 -13.18 20.59
N LEU A 61 8.44 -12.47 19.95
CA LEU A 61 8.69 -11.14 19.41
C LEU A 61 8.68 -10.10 20.51
N THR A 62 9.85 -9.57 20.87
CA THR A 62 10.03 -8.40 21.73
C THR A 62 10.27 -7.15 20.88
N GLN A 63 10.08 -5.97 21.48
CA GLN A 63 10.44 -4.70 20.83
C GLN A 63 11.92 -4.67 20.41
N GLU A 64 12.81 -5.23 21.24
CA GLU A 64 14.23 -5.31 20.93
C GLU A 64 14.50 -6.22 19.73
N ARG A 65 13.80 -7.36 19.67
CA ARG A 65 13.92 -8.26 18.54
C ARG A 65 13.42 -7.63 17.24
N LEU A 66 12.34 -6.86 17.27
CA LEU A 66 11.86 -6.09 16.10
C LEU A 66 12.92 -5.12 15.56
N ARG A 67 13.69 -4.46 16.43
CA ARG A 67 14.76 -3.54 16.01
C ARG A 67 15.91 -4.26 15.29
N THR A 68 16.17 -5.51 15.68
CA THR A 68 17.24 -6.33 15.10
C THR A 68 16.77 -7.21 13.94
N LEU A 69 15.46 -7.31 13.70
CA LEU A 69 14.92 -8.12 12.63
C LEU A 69 15.28 -7.48 11.29
N PRO A 70 15.90 -8.23 10.37
CA PRO A 70 16.22 -7.69 9.07
C PRO A 70 14.91 -7.37 8.35
N THR A 71 14.71 -6.10 8.04
CA THR A 71 13.67 -5.69 7.11
C THR A 71 14.06 -6.22 5.73
N PRO A 72 13.20 -6.98 5.03
CA PRO A 72 13.51 -7.45 3.69
C PRO A 72 13.90 -6.30 2.77
N ALA A 73 14.95 -6.51 1.97
CA ALA A 73 15.48 -5.50 1.07
C ALA A 73 14.37 -4.96 0.14
N GLY A 74 14.27 -3.63 0.07
CA GLY A 74 13.29 -2.95 -0.77
C GLY A 74 11.90 -2.77 -0.14
N LEU A 75 11.66 -3.24 1.09
CA LEU A 75 10.45 -2.86 1.83
C LEU A 75 10.69 -1.56 2.58
N ALA A 76 9.85 -0.56 2.33
CA ALA A 76 9.88 0.70 3.06
C ALA A 76 9.01 0.60 4.31
N ILE A 77 9.44 -0.23 5.28
CA ILE A 77 8.79 -0.37 6.59
C ILE A 77 9.35 0.70 7.54
N GLY A 78 8.48 1.41 8.24
CA GLY A 78 8.87 2.34 9.30
C GLY A 78 8.94 1.65 10.66
N THR A 79 8.65 2.38 11.73
CA THR A 79 8.72 1.84 13.09
C THR A 79 7.69 0.73 13.28
N ALA A 80 8.13 -0.40 13.84
CA ALA A 80 7.27 -1.50 14.25
C ALA A 80 7.20 -1.57 15.79
N THR A 81 6.00 -1.74 16.33
CA THR A 81 5.73 -1.76 17.76
C THR A 81 4.90 -2.97 18.12
N VAL A 82 5.35 -3.76 19.10
CA VAL A 82 4.53 -4.84 19.69
C VAL A 82 3.54 -4.20 20.66
N THR A 83 2.24 -4.37 20.43
CA THR A 83 1.20 -3.68 21.23
C THR A 83 0.41 -4.63 22.13
N GLU A 84 0.26 -5.90 21.76
CA GLU A 84 -0.51 -6.86 22.54
C GLU A 84 0.20 -8.21 22.63
N ARG A 85 0.17 -8.78 23.85
CA ARG A 85 0.56 -10.16 24.14
C ARG A 85 -0.53 -10.77 25.03
N GLY A 86 -1.50 -11.38 24.37
CA GLY A 86 -2.42 -12.33 24.97
C GLY A 86 -2.15 -13.71 24.39
N PRO A 87 -3.17 -14.45 23.92
CA PRO A 87 -2.92 -15.65 23.11
C PRO A 87 -2.24 -15.30 21.79
N SER A 88 -2.44 -14.11 21.24
CA SER A 88 -1.81 -13.67 19.98
C SER A 88 -0.82 -12.52 20.21
N THR A 89 0.20 -12.44 19.36
CA THR A 89 1.13 -11.32 19.29
C THR A 89 0.64 -10.33 18.24
N VAL A 90 0.48 -9.07 18.61
CA VAL A 90 0.05 -8.01 17.69
C VAL A 90 1.18 -7.01 17.46
N VAL A 91 1.55 -6.81 16.20
CA VAL A 91 2.59 -5.88 15.76
C VAL A 91 1.97 -4.81 14.88
N THR A 92 2.10 -3.56 15.28
CA THR A 92 1.69 -2.40 14.49
C THR A 92 2.92 -1.79 13.81
N PHE A 93 2.85 -1.50 12.51
CA PHE A 93 3.96 -0.91 11.76
C PHE A 93 3.47 -0.03 10.61
N SER A 94 4.30 0.89 10.15
CA SER A 94 4.01 1.70 8.96
C SER A 94 4.71 1.15 7.71
N THR A 95 4.10 1.37 6.55
CA THR A 95 4.78 1.23 5.25
C THR A 95 4.74 2.55 4.52
N HIS A 96 5.75 2.81 3.70
CA HIS A 96 5.88 4.04 2.94
C HIS A 96 5.97 3.75 1.44
N ALA A 97 5.40 4.62 0.62
CA ALA A 97 5.56 4.56 -0.83
C ALA A 97 5.60 5.97 -1.41
N THR A 98 5.99 6.07 -2.67
CA THR A 98 5.88 7.31 -3.45
C THR A 98 5.01 7.08 -4.67
N TYR A 99 4.23 8.09 -5.04
CA TYR A 99 3.37 8.09 -6.21
C TYR A 99 3.48 9.42 -6.95
N GLY A 100 2.90 9.51 -8.15
CA GLY A 100 3.06 10.65 -9.06
C GLY A 100 4.06 10.36 -10.17
N SER A 101 4.33 11.39 -10.98
CA SER A 101 5.28 11.30 -12.09
C SER A 101 6.72 11.23 -11.56
N PRO A 102 7.68 10.75 -12.39
CA PRO A 102 9.09 10.70 -11.99
C PRO A 102 9.65 12.04 -11.48
N ASP A 103 9.25 13.16 -12.09
CA ASP A 103 9.71 14.50 -11.74
C ASP A 103 8.94 15.13 -10.56
N ARG A 104 7.79 14.55 -10.17
CA ARG A 104 6.96 15.02 -9.06
C ARG A 104 6.41 13.84 -8.26
N ARG A 105 7.26 13.33 -7.38
CA ARG A 105 6.93 12.25 -6.45
C ARG A 105 6.30 12.83 -5.18
N THR A 106 5.20 12.22 -4.75
CA THR A 106 4.52 12.49 -3.49
C THR A 106 4.63 11.27 -2.60
N GLY A 107 5.10 11.45 -1.37
CA GLY A 107 5.14 10.39 -0.36
C GLY A 107 3.74 10.04 0.15
N THR A 108 3.56 8.78 0.53
CA THR A 108 2.39 8.31 1.27
C THR A 108 2.81 7.29 2.30
N THR A 109 2.11 7.28 3.43
CA THR A 109 2.29 6.32 4.51
C THR A 109 0.97 5.62 4.77
N ALA A 110 1.02 4.32 5.03
CA ALA A 110 -0.10 3.53 5.52
C ALA A 110 0.32 2.75 6.76
N CYS A 111 -0.65 2.47 7.62
CA CYS A 111 -0.43 1.80 8.90
C CYS A 111 -1.09 0.43 8.89
N TYR A 112 -0.34 -0.57 9.33
CA TYR A 112 -0.81 -1.95 9.34
C TYR A 112 -0.64 -2.56 10.72
N GLN A 113 -1.57 -3.44 11.04
CA GLN A 113 -1.52 -4.29 12.20
C GLN A 113 -1.46 -5.74 11.72
N ALA A 114 -0.38 -6.43 12.09
CA ALA A 114 -0.22 -7.86 11.91
C ALA A 114 -0.56 -8.57 13.21
N THR A 115 -1.53 -9.48 13.14
CA THR A 115 -1.90 -10.38 14.23
C THR A 115 -1.30 -11.75 13.96
N LEU A 116 -0.42 -12.18 14.86
CA LEU A 116 0.26 -13.45 14.83
C LEU A 116 -0.39 -14.39 15.84
N PRO A 117 -1.06 -15.44 15.38
CA PRO A 117 -1.73 -16.38 16.26
C PRO A 117 -0.74 -17.37 16.90
N PRO A 118 -1.04 -17.89 18.11
CA PRO A 118 -0.14 -18.76 18.86
C PRO A 118 0.04 -20.15 18.24
N ASP A 119 -0.92 -20.58 17.43
CA ASP A 119 -0.88 -21.83 16.67
C ASP A 119 -0.01 -21.74 15.41
N HIS A 120 0.65 -20.59 15.20
CA HIS A 120 1.54 -20.31 14.08
C HIS A 120 0.90 -20.44 12.69
N THR A 121 -0.44 -20.33 12.63
CA THR A 121 -1.18 -20.17 11.37
C THR A 121 -0.84 -18.84 10.70
N SER A 122 -1.32 -18.65 9.47
CA SER A 122 -0.98 -17.48 8.67
C SER A 122 -1.33 -16.18 9.39
N PRO A 123 -0.42 -15.18 9.38
CA PRO A 123 -0.68 -13.91 10.03
C PRO A 123 -1.86 -13.19 9.35
N THR A 124 -2.67 -12.49 10.13
CA THR A 124 -3.71 -11.62 9.60
C THR A 124 -3.19 -10.19 9.55
N VAL A 125 -3.36 -9.51 8.42
CA VAL A 125 -2.93 -8.11 8.24
C VAL A 125 -4.13 -7.23 7.97
N ALA A 126 -4.31 -6.20 8.79
CA ALA A 126 -5.33 -5.18 8.62
C ALA A 126 -4.67 -3.80 8.51
N GLU A 127 -5.18 -2.96 7.60
CA GLU A 127 -4.84 -1.54 7.62
C GLU A 127 -5.61 -0.85 8.75
N VAL A 128 -4.93 0.03 9.47
CA VAL A 128 -5.46 0.74 10.63
C VAL A 128 -5.27 2.25 10.44
N PRO A 129 -6.00 3.10 11.18
CA PRO A 129 -5.82 4.55 11.12
C PRO A 129 -4.35 4.95 11.33
N THR A 130 -3.86 5.94 10.58
CA THR A 130 -2.43 6.33 10.62
C THR A 130 -1.95 6.77 12.00
N THR A 131 -2.85 7.30 12.82
CA THR A 131 -2.61 7.65 14.23
C THR A 131 -2.14 6.47 15.08
N ARG A 132 -2.35 5.22 14.63
CA ARG A 132 -1.87 4.02 15.32
C ARG A 132 -0.38 3.76 15.12
N CYS A 133 0.25 4.32 14.08
CA CYS A 133 1.71 4.31 13.95
C CYS A 133 2.36 5.54 14.59
N ASP A 134 1.60 6.62 14.80
CA ASP A 134 2.05 7.87 15.41
C ASP A 134 2.14 7.78 16.95
N THR A 135 2.62 6.67 17.51
CA THR A 135 3.02 6.66 18.93
C THR A 135 4.51 6.99 19.00
N PRO A 136 4.92 8.23 19.33
CA PRO A 136 6.28 8.43 19.81
C PRO A 136 6.45 7.58 21.07
N PRO A 137 7.58 6.87 21.27
CA PRO A 137 7.93 6.48 22.63
C PRO A 137 8.12 7.78 23.43
N ASP A 138 7.51 7.85 24.61
CA ASP A 138 7.73 8.96 25.54
C ASP A 138 9.22 9.33 25.66
N GLY A 139 9.51 10.61 25.43
CA GLY A 139 10.59 11.37 26.06
C GLY A 139 11.87 11.62 25.23
N PRO A 140 12.58 12.73 25.50
CA PRO A 140 12.42 13.67 26.62
C PRO A 140 11.50 14.87 26.36
#